data_AF-A0A917FDE3-F1
#
_entry.id   AF-A0A917FDE3-F1
#
_cell.length_a   1.000
_cell.length_b   1.000
_cell.length_c   1.000
_cell.angle_alpha   90.00
_cell.angle_beta   90.00
_cell.angle_gamma   90.00
#
_symmetry.space_group_name_H-M   'P 1'
#
loop_
_entity.id
_entity.type
_entity.pdbx_description
1 polymer ?
#
loop_
_entity_poly.entity_id
_entity_poly.type
_entity_poly.pdbx_seq_one_letter_code
_entity_poly.pdbx_strand_id
1 'polypeptide(L)' 'MSEQSVGKLKQLERLLPEGVLVDSAWFSARDYCTSLRTKYVGLGRLEQPARRVYAARVGS' A
#
# COMPACT_ATOMS: atom_id res chain seq x y z
N MET A 1 13.13 -12.53 5.15
CA MET A 1 11.76 -11.98 5.17
C MET A 1 11.61 -11.20 6.46
N SER A 2 11.72 -9.87 6.41
CA SER A 2 11.77 -9.05 7.61
C SER A 2 10.37 -8.82 8.16
N GLU A 3 10.13 -9.16 9.42
CA GLU A 3 8.87 -8.96 10.16
C GLU A 3 8.28 -7.55 9.99
N GLN A 4 9.14 -6.56 9.74
CA GLN A 4 8.80 -5.18 9.39
C GLN A 4 7.82 -5.06 8.21
N SER A 5 7.91 -5.92 7.19
CA SER A 5 7.00 -5.91 6.04
C SER A 5 5.59 -6.35 6.40
N VAL A 6 5.46 -7.32 7.32
CA VAL A 6 4.17 -7.86 7.78
C VAL A 6 3.47 -6.83 8.67
N GLY A 7 4.23 -6.19 9.58
CA GLY A 7 3.71 -5.11 10.42
C GLY A 7 3.22 -3.91 9.59
N LYS A 8 4.04 -3.42 8.65
CA LYS A 8 3.65 -2.32 7.75
C LYS A 8 2.47 -2.66 6.85
N LEU A 9 2.31 -3.93 6.44
CA LEU A 9 1.16 -4.38 5.66
C LEU A 9 -0.13 -4.37 6.51
N LYS A 10 -0.12 -4.96 7.71
CA LYS A 10 -1.28 -4.90 8.62
C LYS A 10 -1.65 -3.47 9.02
N GLN A 11 -0.66 -2.59 9.12
CA GLN A 11 -0.91 -1.16 9.33
C GLN A 11 -1.54 -0.52 8.10
N LEU A 12 -1.05 -0.84 6.89
CA LEU A 12 -1.62 -0.37 5.64
C LEU A 12 -3.09 -0.79 5.50
N GLU A 13 -3.41 -2.07 5.71
CA GLU A 13 -4.78 -2.60 5.62
C GLU A 13 -5.74 -1.94 6.63
N ARG A 14 -5.25 -1.54 7.81
CA ARG A 14 -6.05 -0.80 8.80
C ARG A 14 -6.27 0.66 8.43
N LEU A 15 -5.25 1.30 7.85
CA LEU A 15 -5.30 2.71 7.48
C LEU A 15 -5.96 2.93 6.11
N LEU A 16 -5.94 1.90 5.26
CA LEU A 16 -6.38 1.91 3.89
C LEU A 16 -7.43 0.80 3.69
N PRO A 17 -8.67 1.03 4.15
CA PRO A 17 -9.76 0.09 3.90
C PRO A 17 -10.03 -0.04 2.39
N GLU A 18 -10.73 -1.09 1.99
CA GLU A 18 -11.01 -1.37 0.57
C GLU A 18 -11.60 -0.16 -0.15
N GLY A 19 -11.14 0.08 -1.38
CA GLY A 19 -11.68 1.15 -2.22
C GLY A 19 -11.16 2.54 -1.86
N VAL A 20 -10.33 2.67 -0.83
CA VAL A 20 -9.65 3.94 -0.53
C VAL A 20 -8.50 4.16 -1.51
N LEU A 21 -8.57 5.31 -2.20
CA LEU A 21 -7.53 5.82 -3.07
C LEU A 21 -6.64 6.79 -2.29
N VAL A 22 -5.34 6.57 -2.37
CA VAL A 22 -4.32 7.47 -1.80
C VAL A 22 -3.21 7.71 -2.79
N ASP A 23 -2.62 8.89 -2.73
CA ASP A 23 -1.51 9.25 -3.59
C ASP A 23 -0.16 8.89 -2.95
N SER A 24 0.91 9.04 -3.73
CA SER A 24 2.28 8.73 -3.32
C SER A 24 2.76 9.55 -2.11
N ALA A 25 2.25 10.76 -1.92
CA ALA A 25 2.58 11.61 -0.77
C ALA A 25 2.01 11.04 0.53
N TRP A 26 0.82 10.43 0.51
CA TRP A 26 0.26 9.75 1.68
C TRP A 26 1.17 8.64 2.20
N PHE A 27 1.76 7.87 1.28
CA PHE A 27 2.76 6.84 1.59
C PHE A 27 4.06 7.46 2.11
N SER A 28 4.55 8.51 1.45
CA SER A 28 5.78 9.19 1.86
C SER A 28 5.67 9.78 3.27
N ALA A 29 4.51 10.36 3.62
CA ALA A 29 4.23 10.91 4.96
C ALA A 29 4.21 9.83 6.06
N ARG A 30 4.07 8.56 5.68
CA ARG A 30 4.01 7.40 6.58
C ARG A 30 5.22 6.48 6.44
N ASP A 31 6.31 6.98 5.86
CA ASP A 31 7.58 6.25 5.71
C ASP A 31 7.44 4.97 4.83
N TYR A 32 6.47 4.94 3.91
CA TYR A 32 6.37 3.87 2.92
C TYR A 32 7.26 4.18 1.71
N CYS A 33 8.46 3.61 1.72
CA CYS A 33 9.39 3.67 0.59
C CYS A 33 8.76 3.15 -0.70
N THR A 34 9.24 3.67 -1.83
CA THR A 34 8.76 3.27 -3.18
C THR A 34 8.83 1.76 -3.39
N SER A 35 9.88 1.09 -2.90
CA SER A 35 10.02 -0.37 -3.01
C SER A 35 8.92 -1.15 -2.28
N LEU A 36 8.42 -0.66 -1.14
CA LEU A 36 7.28 -1.27 -0.44
C LEU A 36 5.99 -1.10 -1.24
N ARG A 37 5.78 0.07 -1.83
CA ARG A 37 4.63 0.33 -2.70
C ARG A 37 4.60 -0.62 -3.90
N THR A 38 5.72 -0.73 -4.62
CA THR A 38 5.85 -1.66 -5.76
C THR A 38 5.64 -3.11 -5.33
N LYS A 39 6.17 -3.50 -4.15
CA LYS A 39 5.94 -4.83 -3.59
C LYS A 39 4.47 -5.09 -3.31
N TYR A 40 3.74 -4.14 -2.73
CA TYR A 40 2.32 -4.30 -2.46
C TYR A 40 1.46 -4.32 -3.73
N VAL A 41 1.88 -3.60 -4.77
CA VAL A 41 1.26 -3.73 -6.11
C VAL A 41 1.49 -5.13 -6.69
N GLY A 42 2.72 -5.65 -6.63
CA GLY A 42 3.02 -7.01 -7.09
C GLY A 42 2.33 -8.12 -6.28
N LEU A 43 2.01 -7.87 -5.01
CA LEU A 43 1.25 -8.78 -4.15
C LEU A 43 -0.28 -8.68 -4.33
N GLY A 44 -0.77 -7.80 -5.22
CA GLY A 44 -2.21 -7.57 -5.42
C GLY A 44 -2.90 -6.89 -4.23
N ARG A 45 -2.15 -6.29 -3.31
CA ARG A 45 -2.67 -5.54 -2.15
C ARG A 45 -2.96 -4.07 -2.47
N LEU A 46 -2.19 -3.52 -3.40
CA LEU A 46 -2.44 -2.21 -3.98
C LEU A 46 -2.68 -2.35 -5.47
N GLU A 47 -3.63 -1.59 -5.98
CA GLU A 47 -3.78 -1.36 -7.42
C GLU A 47 -3.26 0.05 -7.74
N GLN A 48 -2.73 0.26 -8.95
CA GLN A 48 -2.25 1.57 -9.37
C GLN A 48 -3.11 2.11 -10.53
N PRO A 49 -4.30 2.67 -10.26
CA PRO A 49 -5.21 3.13 -11.32
C PRO A 49 -4.68 4.34 -12.10
N ALA A 50 -3.77 5.13 -11.51
CA ALA A 50 -3.17 6.28 -12.17
C ALA A 50 -1.71 6.51 -11.72
N ARG A 51 -0.97 7.35 -12.43
CA ARG A 51 0.41 7.70 -12.06
C ARG A 51 0.41 8.30 -10.65
N ARG A 52 1.16 7.69 -9.73
CA ARG A 52 1.28 8.07 -8.31
C ARG A 52 0.04 7.84 -7.44
N VAL A 53 -1.04 7.27 -7.94
CA VAL A 53 -2.26 6.94 -7.17
C VAL A 53 -2.32 5.45 -6.94
N TYR A 54 -2.63 5.04 -5.71
CA TYR A 54 -2.78 3.65 -5.33
C TYR A 54 -4.15 3.43 -4.67
N ALA A 55 -4.79 2.31 -4.98
CA ALA A 55 -6.03 1.86 -4.38
C ALA A 55 -5.78 0.63 -3.51
N ALA A 56 -6.35 0.57 -2.30
CA ALA A 56 -6.40 -0.68 -1.55
C ALA A 56 -7.31 -1.69 -2.26
N ARG A 57 -6.79 -2.88 -2.55
CA ARG A 57 -7.58 -4.03 -3.01
C ARG A 57 -7.77 -4.96 -1.82
N VAL A 58 -9.01 -5.18 -1.38
CA VAL A 58 -9.29 -6.26 -0.43
C VAL A 58 -9.20 -7.57 -1.20
N GLY A 59 -8.44 -8.51 -0.64
CA GLY A 59 -8.55 -9.89 -1.06
C GLY A 59 -9.83 -10.45 -0.44
N SER A 60 -10.75 -10.92 -1.27
CA SER A 60 -11.76 -11.89 -0.84
C SER A 60 -11.10 -13.12 -0.21
#